data_AF-O52703-F1
#
_entry.id   AF-O52703-F1
#
_cell.length_a   1.000
_cell.length_b   1.000
_cell.length_c   1.000
_cell.angle_alpha   90.00
_cell.angle_beta   90.00
_cell.angle_gamma   90.00
#
_symmetry.space_group_name_H-M   'P 1'
#
loop_
_entity.id
_entity.type
_entity.pdbx_description
1 polymer ?
#
loop_
_entity_poly.entity_id
_entity_poly.type
_entity_poly.pdbx_seq_one_letter_code
_entity_poly.pdbx_strand_id
1 'polypeptide(L)'
;MTTRQRLSAERSQQLTRLLTITKTANMRALMEASELAKVIALVAVDIGKSDEMARAFPVLWPKISPQQEYYATAVDWFTNPDETVTSFDVVDMLDAGTSLDQDFMTYLKCLTELHKRRRKYGLILQRQPLPTMVQVSPRALMEYGPDFPPEALASWLTWRKFFYDLDNRSAQETGYLFEPILAAAIGGEAKSARERVVRRTDDPTKGRQVDCWKVLPDGTPLAYELKLRVTIAASGQGRFGEELSFARDCSSSGAKPILVVLDPTENDKLTGLQAAYREVGGAAYVGDAAWAHLEDEAGATMASFIERYVRVPVASVSSFERVIEGDATKRSLILQDLQARLDGNELTISLGGHQRLVERHEDQSLAADGDDDSE
;
A
#
# COMPACT_ATOMS: atom_id res chain seq x y z
N MET A 1 42.13 7.49 10.67
CA MET A 1 40.70 7.86 10.72
C MET A 1 40.44 8.81 9.57
N THR A 2 39.92 8.29 8.46
CA THR A 2 39.43 9.13 7.35
C THR A 2 38.24 9.89 7.91
N THR A 3 38.35 11.21 8.05
CA THR A 3 37.26 12.05 8.53
C THR A 3 36.11 11.92 7.54
N ARG A 4 35.05 11.15 7.89
CA ARG A 4 33.84 11.01 7.06
C ARG A 4 33.29 12.41 6.82
N GLN A 5 33.48 12.91 5.60
CA GLN A 5 33.05 14.26 5.21
C GLN A 5 31.54 14.38 5.32
N ARG A 6 31.05 15.57 5.69
CA ARG A 6 29.63 15.88 5.77
C ARG A 6 28.91 15.49 4.47
N LEU A 7 27.75 14.84 4.58
CA LEU A 7 26.93 14.46 3.42
C LEU A 7 26.62 15.67 2.54
N SER A 8 26.61 15.48 1.23
CA SER A 8 26.14 16.51 0.30
C SER A 8 24.66 16.84 0.57
N ALA A 9 24.22 18.03 0.16
CA ALA A 9 22.83 18.45 0.34
C ALA A 9 21.84 17.50 -0.36
N GLU A 10 22.17 17.06 -1.57
CA GLU A 10 21.38 16.11 -2.35
C GLU A 10 21.24 14.75 -1.65
N ARG A 11 22.36 14.16 -1.21
CA ARG A 11 22.36 12.89 -0.46
C ARG A 11 21.59 13.00 0.84
N SER A 12 21.74 14.12 1.55
CA SER A 12 20.98 14.39 2.77
C SER A 12 19.47 14.46 2.51
N GLN A 13 19.05 15.08 1.41
CA GLN A 13 17.64 15.17 1.04
C GLN A 13 17.08 13.81 0.63
N GLN A 14 17.82 13.03 -0.17
CA GLN A 14 17.45 11.67 -0.54
C GLN A 14 17.29 10.78 0.69
N LEU A 15 18.26 10.82 1.60
CA LEU A 15 18.21 10.05 2.84
C LEU A 15 17.03 10.48 3.71
N THR A 16 16.77 11.78 3.84
CA THR A 16 15.62 12.30 4.61
C THR A 16 14.30 11.77 4.05
N ARG A 17 14.15 11.75 2.71
CA ARG A 17 12.96 11.19 2.06
C ARG A 17 12.80 9.70 2.34
N LEU A 18 13.89 8.93 2.27
CA LEU A 18 13.84 7.50 2.58
C LEU A 18 13.53 7.24 4.05
N LEU A 19 14.08 8.01 4.99
CA LEU A 19 13.87 7.80 6.43
C LEU A 19 12.50 8.29 6.94
N THR A 20 11.83 9.21 6.25
CA THR A 20 10.57 9.78 6.75
C THR A 20 9.41 8.80 6.56
N ILE A 21 8.86 8.26 7.65
CA ILE A 21 7.69 7.36 7.61
C ILE A 21 6.42 8.16 7.39
N THR A 22 6.19 9.17 8.23
CA THR A 22 5.03 10.04 8.15
C THR A 22 5.34 11.37 8.82
N LYS A 23 4.80 12.45 8.26
CA LYS A 23 4.98 13.81 8.75
C LYS A 23 3.66 14.57 8.66
N THR A 24 2.60 13.97 9.14
CA THR A 24 1.27 14.61 9.19
C THR A 24 1.17 15.47 10.45
N ALA A 25 0.11 16.29 10.54
CA ALA A 25 -0.12 17.12 11.71
C ALA A 25 -0.17 16.30 13.02
N ASN A 26 -0.73 15.08 12.92
CA ASN A 26 -1.04 14.22 14.08
C ASN A 26 -0.07 13.04 14.22
N MET A 27 0.80 12.77 13.24
CA MET A 27 1.74 11.66 13.30
C MET A 27 3.09 12.02 12.69
N ARG A 28 4.14 11.92 13.52
CA ARG A 28 5.54 12.04 13.08
C ARG A 28 6.30 10.79 13.47
N ALA A 29 6.86 10.13 12.47
CA ALA A 29 7.73 8.98 12.68
C ALA A 29 8.85 8.97 11.63
N LEU A 30 10.05 8.60 12.09
CA LEU A 30 11.24 8.44 11.27
C LEU A 30 11.75 7.01 11.47
N MET A 31 12.33 6.45 10.42
CA MET A 31 13.16 5.26 10.52
C MET A 31 14.54 5.67 11.05
N GLU A 32 15.15 4.78 11.81
CA GLU A 32 16.56 4.89 12.16
C GLU A 32 17.45 4.48 10.97
N ALA A 33 18.71 4.90 10.98
CA ALA A 33 19.66 4.53 9.93
C ALA A 33 19.84 3.00 9.82
N SER A 34 19.87 2.30 10.97
CA SER A 34 19.94 0.84 11.03
C SER A 34 18.73 0.14 10.43
N GLU A 35 17.54 0.73 10.57
CA GLU A 35 16.30 0.21 9.98
C GLU A 35 16.34 0.30 8.44
N LEU A 36 16.71 1.46 7.90
CA LEU A 36 16.86 1.61 6.45
C LEU A 36 17.98 0.71 5.89
N ALA A 37 19.09 0.53 6.61
CA ALA A 37 20.15 -0.40 6.21
C ALA A 37 19.63 -1.84 6.09
N LYS A 38 18.76 -2.30 7.00
CA LYS A 38 18.11 -3.62 6.92
C LYS A 38 17.19 -3.73 5.70
N VAL A 39 16.45 -2.67 5.37
CA VAL A 39 15.62 -2.63 4.14
C VAL A 39 16.50 -2.71 2.89
N ILE A 40 17.60 -1.97 2.83
CA ILE A 40 18.57 -2.03 1.71
C ILE A 40 19.17 -3.44 1.60
N ALA A 41 19.56 -4.06 2.71
CA ALA A 41 20.07 -5.43 2.70
C ALA A 41 19.04 -6.43 2.16
N LEU A 42 17.76 -6.25 2.49
CA LEU A 42 16.67 -7.07 1.96
C LEU A 42 16.50 -6.89 0.44
N VAL A 43 16.58 -5.66 -0.07
CA VAL A 43 16.59 -5.43 -1.53
C VAL A 43 17.73 -6.21 -2.17
N ALA A 44 18.95 -6.11 -1.63
CA ALA A 44 20.11 -6.82 -2.16
C ALA A 44 19.96 -8.35 -2.12
N VAL A 45 19.26 -8.90 -1.12
CA VAL A 45 18.89 -10.32 -1.10
C VAL A 45 17.92 -10.65 -2.21
N ASP A 46 16.84 -9.88 -2.34
CA ASP A 46 15.80 -10.16 -3.32
C ASP A 46 16.32 -10.10 -4.77
N ILE A 47 17.19 -9.14 -5.09
CA ILE A 47 17.76 -8.98 -6.44
C ILE A 47 18.98 -9.89 -6.69
N GLY A 48 19.31 -10.81 -5.77
CA GLY A 48 20.40 -11.77 -5.93
C GLY A 48 21.80 -11.14 -5.88
N LYS A 49 21.98 -10.07 -5.10
CA LYS A 49 23.24 -9.30 -4.92
C LYS A 49 23.80 -9.36 -3.50
N SER A 50 23.39 -10.36 -2.71
CA SER A 50 23.85 -10.52 -1.33
C SER A 50 25.36 -10.68 -1.22
N ASP A 51 25.98 -11.47 -2.11
CA ASP A 51 27.41 -11.75 -2.03
C ASP A 51 28.26 -10.50 -2.32
N GLU A 52 27.85 -9.71 -3.31
CA GLU A 52 28.48 -8.43 -3.65
C GLU A 52 28.36 -7.45 -2.48
N MET A 53 27.17 -7.32 -1.88
CA MET A 53 26.96 -6.43 -0.73
C MET A 53 27.68 -6.93 0.52
N ALA A 54 27.73 -8.23 0.78
CA ALA A 54 28.47 -8.81 1.89
C ALA A 54 29.97 -8.56 1.78
N ARG A 55 30.53 -8.65 0.56
CA ARG A 55 31.95 -8.31 0.31
C ARG A 55 32.23 -6.82 0.47
N ALA A 56 31.31 -5.95 0.07
CA ALA A 56 31.46 -4.50 0.22
C ALA A 56 31.35 -4.05 1.67
N PHE A 57 30.50 -4.72 2.47
CA PHE A 57 30.18 -4.33 3.85
C PHE A 57 30.38 -5.48 4.85
N PRO A 58 31.58 -6.08 4.96
CA PRO A 58 31.79 -7.34 5.69
C PRO A 58 31.53 -7.25 7.20
N VAL A 59 31.70 -6.07 7.79
CA VAL A 59 31.44 -5.83 9.23
C VAL A 59 29.97 -5.55 9.50
N LEU A 60 29.28 -4.90 8.56
CA LEU A 60 27.91 -4.46 8.71
C LEU A 60 26.91 -5.54 8.30
N TRP A 61 27.17 -6.24 7.20
CA TRP A 61 26.27 -7.22 6.59
C TRP A 61 25.73 -8.27 7.59
N PRO A 62 26.54 -8.91 8.45
CA PRO A 62 26.03 -9.90 9.41
C PRO A 62 25.00 -9.35 10.40
N LYS A 63 24.97 -8.03 10.63
CA LYS A 63 24.04 -7.37 11.56
C LYS A 63 22.71 -7.02 10.91
N ILE A 64 22.71 -6.79 9.60
CA ILE A 64 21.56 -6.26 8.86
C ILE A 64 21.00 -7.23 7.83
N SER A 65 21.70 -8.32 7.51
CA SER A 65 21.22 -9.29 6.52
C SER A 65 19.99 -10.02 7.07
N PRO A 66 18.86 -10.01 6.35
CA PRO A 66 17.66 -10.67 6.81
C PRO A 66 17.84 -12.20 6.78
N GLN A 67 17.27 -12.89 7.78
CA GLN A 67 17.26 -14.36 7.83
C GLN A 67 16.02 -14.97 7.16
N GLN A 68 15.00 -14.13 6.91
CA GLN A 68 13.72 -14.53 6.37
C GLN A 68 13.26 -13.48 5.36
N GLU A 69 12.26 -13.81 4.56
CA GLU A 69 11.61 -12.85 3.69
C GLU A 69 10.91 -11.75 4.50
N TYR A 70 10.61 -10.63 3.84
CA TYR A 70 10.06 -9.45 4.48
C TYR A 70 8.81 -9.70 5.35
N TYR A 71 7.79 -10.38 4.80
CA TYR A 71 6.53 -10.62 5.53
C TYR A 71 6.64 -11.68 6.63
N ALA A 72 7.67 -12.53 6.57
CA ALA A 72 7.99 -13.49 7.62
C ALA A 72 8.86 -12.88 8.73
N THR A 73 9.48 -11.73 8.47
CA THR A 73 10.33 -11.03 9.44
C THR A 73 9.48 -10.16 10.37
N ALA A 74 9.65 -10.35 11.69
CA ALA A 74 8.96 -9.55 12.69
C ALA A 74 9.35 -8.06 12.58
N VAL A 75 8.38 -7.17 12.77
CA VAL A 75 8.61 -5.72 12.67
C VAL A 75 9.70 -5.25 13.63
N ASP A 76 9.77 -5.84 14.83
CA ASP A 76 10.75 -5.50 15.86
C ASP A 76 12.19 -5.75 15.42
N TRP A 77 12.44 -6.71 14.52
CA TRP A 77 13.78 -6.91 13.98
C TRP A 77 14.22 -5.69 13.16
N PHE A 78 13.30 -5.07 12.40
CA PHE A 78 13.60 -3.83 11.67
C PHE A 78 13.81 -2.68 12.64
N THR A 79 12.90 -2.51 13.60
CA THR A 79 12.82 -1.34 14.48
C THR A 79 13.86 -1.32 15.61
N ASN A 80 14.41 -2.48 15.99
CA ASN A 80 15.42 -2.55 17.05
C ASN A 80 16.70 -1.83 16.60
N PRO A 81 17.06 -0.70 17.24
CA PRO A 81 18.15 0.14 16.76
C PRO A 81 19.50 -0.54 16.95
N ASP A 82 20.38 -0.39 15.96
CA ASP A 82 21.80 -0.65 16.08
C ASP A 82 22.58 0.66 15.90
N GLU A 83 23.00 1.24 17.02
CA GLU A 83 23.74 2.52 17.06
C GLU A 83 25.08 2.48 16.32
N THR A 84 25.59 1.28 16.03
CA THR A 84 26.83 1.13 15.25
C THR A 84 26.63 1.36 13.75
N VAL A 85 25.38 1.39 13.28
CA VAL A 85 25.03 1.69 11.89
C VAL A 85 24.74 3.18 11.75
N THR A 86 25.56 3.88 10.97
CA THR A 86 25.44 5.34 10.79
C THR A 86 24.79 5.71 9.47
N SER A 87 24.31 6.95 9.36
CA SER A 87 23.81 7.51 8.09
C SER A 87 24.83 7.48 6.94
N PHE A 88 26.13 7.48 7.25
CA PHE A 88 27.18 7.33 6.24
C PHE A 88 27.22 5.91 5.68
N ASP A 89 27.07 4.89 6.54
CA ASP A 89 27.04 3.50 6.09
C ASP A 89 25.84 3.26 5.16
N VAL A 90 24.68 3.85 5.48
CA VAL A 90 23.51 3.82 4.60
C VAL A 90 23.80 4.43 3.24
N VAL A 91 24.45 5.61 3.20
CA VAL A 91 24.80 6.27 1.93
C VAL A 91 25.79 5.45 1.11
N ASP A 92 26.80 4.87 1.75
CA ASP A 92 27.76 3.98 1.08
C ASP A 92 27.03 2.74 0.50
N MET A 93 26.06 2.18 1.24
CA MET A 93 25.24 1.07 0.76
C MET A 93 24.33 1.45 -0.41
N LEU A 94 23.76 2.66 -0.42
CA LEU A 94 22.95 3.17 -1.53
C LEU A 94 23.81 3.29 -2.80
N ASP A 95 25.01 3.85 -2.69
CA ASP A 95 25.95 3.99 -3.81
C ASP A 95 26.35 2.61 -4.35
N ALA A 96 26.67 1.65 -3.47
CA ALA A 96 27.01 0.29 -3.85
C ALA A 96 25.83 -0.41 -4.56
N GLY A 97 24.64 -0.38 -3.97
CA GLY A 97 23.45 -1.03 -4.55
C GLY A 97 23.07 -0.46 -5.92
N THR A 98 23.10 0.87 -6.07
CA THR A 98 22.82 1.55 -7.35
C THR A 98 23.81 1.13 -8.45
N SER A 99 25.05 0.77 -8.09
CA SER A 99 26.05 0.31 -9.06
C SER A 99 25.86 -1.16 -9.48
N LEU A 100 25.10 -1.95 -8.72
CA LEU A 100 24.95 -3.39 -8.92
C LEU A 100 23.77 -3.78 -9.81
N ASP A 101 22.69 -2.98 -9.80
CA ASP A 101 21.49 -3.23 -10.59
C ASP A 101 20.80 -1.89 -10.93
N GLN A 102 20.34 -1.75 -12.17
CA GLN A 102 19.71 -0.52 -12.67
C GLN A 102 18.38 -0.21 -11.93
N ASP A 103 17.67 -1.24 -11.49
CA ASP A 103 16.36 -1.13 -10.85
C ASP A 103 16.48 -1.07 -9.32
N PHE A 104 17.69 -1.20 -8.75
CA PHE A 104 17.93 -1.19 -7.31
C PHE A 104 17.23 -0.03 -6.60
N MET A 105 17.39 1.19 -7.12
CA MET A 105 16.81 2.38 -6.50
C MET A 105 15.27 2.42 -6.62
N THR A 106 14.71 1.90 -7.71
CA THR A 106 13.25 1.80 -7.89
C THR A 106 12.67 0.77 -6.93
N TYR A 107 13.29 -0.41 -6.85
CA TYR A 107 12.94 -1.47 -5.93
C TYR A 107 13.00 -0.98 -4.47
N LEU A 108 14.11 -0.33 -4.10
CA LEU A 108 14.29 0.21 -2.76
C LEU A 108 13.22 1.25 -2.42
N LYS A 109 12.90 2.17 -3.33
CA LYS A 109 11.82 3.15 -3.12
C LYS A 109 10.50 2.45 -2.85
N CYS A 110 10.12 1.49 -3.69
CA CYS A 110 8.84 0.77 -3.53
C CYS A 110 8.78 -0.02 -2.23
N LEU A 111 9.84 -0.76 -1.89
CA LEU A 111 9.91 -1.53 -0.64
C LEU A 111 9.93 -0.62 0.60
N THR A 112 10.63 0.50 0.51
CA THR A 112 10.67 1.50 1.57
C THR A 112 9.29 2.11 1.81
N GLU A 113 8.55 2.46 0.76
CA GLU A 113 7.17 2.96 0.90
C GLU A 113 6.24 1.91 1.51
N LEU A 114 6.31 0.66 1.07
CA LEU A 114 5.59 -0.46 1.71
C LEU A 114 5.93 -0.56 3.21
N HIS A 115 7.22 -0.46 3.55
CA HIS A 115 7.66 -0.55 4.94
C HIS A 115 7.19 0.60 5.80
N LYS A 116 7.27 1.83 5.30
CA LYS A 116 6.73 3.01 5.99
C LYS A 116 5.24 2.88 6.25
N ARG A 117 4.45 2.42 5.27
CA ARG A 117 2.99 2.26 5.42
C ARG A 117 2.66 1.20 6.44
N ARG A 118 3.40 0.09 6.47
CA ARG A 118 3.26 -0.95 7.51
C ARG A 118 3.64 -0.43 8.90
N ARG A 119 4.73 0.35 9.02
CA ARG A 119 5.11 1.04 10.28
C ARG A 119 4.02 1.99 10.74
N LYS A 120 3.48 2.81 9.83
CA LYS A 120 2.38 3.75 10.10
C LYS A 120 1.12 3.01 10.56
N TYR A 121 0.76 1.90 9.92
CA TYR A 121 -0.37 1.08 10.35
C TYR A 121 -0.16 0.45 11.74
N GLY A 122 1.07 0.04 12.06
CA GLY A 122 1.44 -0.36 13.42
C GLY A 122 1.16 0.74 14.45
N LEU A 123 1.52 2.00 14.14
CA LEU A 123 1.21 3.15 15.00
C LEU A 123 -0.30 3.42 15.09
N ILE A 124 -1.05 3.26 14.00
CA ILE A 124 -2.52 3.40 14.00
C ILE A 124 -3.14 2.39 14.97
N LEU A 125 -2.70 1.12 14.96
CA LEU A 125 -3.22 0.10 15.89
C LEU A 125 -2.98 0.47 17.36
N GLN A 126 -1.82 1.06 17.66
CA GLN A 126 -1.47 1.50 19.01
C GLN A 126 -2.26 2.74 19.45
N ARG A 127 -2.55 3.66 18.51
CA ARG A 127 -2.99 5.03 18.84
C ARG A 127 -4.46 5.33 18.51
N GLN A 128 -5.07 4.62 17.57
CA GLN A 128 -6.46 4.88 17.13
C GLN A 128 -7.39 4.85 18.33
N PRO A 129 -8.01 5.96 18.75
CA PRO A 129 -8.81 6.01 19.97
C PRO A 129 -10.05 5.13 19.88
N LEU A 130 -10.51 4.63 21.03
CA LEU A 130 -11.82 4.01 21.09
C LEU A 130 -12.92 5.05 20.83
N PRO A 131 -13.99 4.66 20.11
CA PRO A 131 -15.10 5.57 19.86
C PRO A 131 -15.83 5.90 21.17
N THR A 132 -16.21 7.15 21.33
CA THR A 132 -17.05 7.61 22.44
C THR A 132 -18.48 7.11 22.26
N MET A 133 -19.23 7.03 23.37
CA MET A 133 -20.64 6.66 23.31
C MET A 133 -21.47 7.58 22.41
N VAL A 134 -21.15 8.87 22.36
CA VAL A 134 -21.83 9.84 21.49
C VAL A 134 -21.69 9.47 20.00
N GLN A 135 -20.55 8.89 19.60
CA GLN A 135 -20.30 8.46 18.22
C GLN A 135 -21.01 7.17 17.82
N VAL A 136 -21.52 6.39 18.79
CA VAL A 136 -22.08 5.05 18.50
C VAL A 136 -23.51 4.85 18.99
N SER A 137 -23.93 5.52 20.05
CA SER A 137 -25.25 5.33 20.68
C SER A 137 -26.45 5.62 19.76
N PRO A 138 -26.38 6.52 18.75
CA PRO A 138 -27.51 6.68 17.82
C PRO A 138 -27.86 5.39 17.06
N ARG A 139 -26.90 4.46 16.90
CA ARG A 139 -27.14 3.15 16.25
C ARG A 139 -28.05 2.23 17.09
N ALA A 140 -28.22 2.51 18.38
CA ALA A 140 -29.13 1.77 19.24
C ALA A 140 -30.59 1.83 18.73
N LEU A 141 -30.98 2.85 17.98
CA LEU A 141 -32.32 2.91 17.36
C LEU A 141 -32.65 1.69 16.48
N MET A 142 -31.62 1.00 15.96
CA MET A 142 -31.80 -0.16 15.09
C MET A 142 -31.66 -1.51 15.82
N GLU A 143 -30.96 -1.53 16.96
CA GLU A 143 -30.48 -2.77 17.59
C GLU A 143 -30.92 -2.90 19.06
N TYR A 144 -31.57 -1.88 19.62
CA TYR A 144 -32.08 -1.93 20.99
C TYR A 144 -33.27 -2.88 21.08
N GLY A 145 -33.20 -3.83 22.01
CA GLY A 145 -34.24 -4.85 22.17
C GLY A 145 -33.95 -5.82 23.32
N PRO A 146 -34.91 -6.71 23.63
CA PRO A 146 -34.80 -7.62 24.77
C PRO A 146 -33.64 -8.62 24.64
N ASP A 147 -33.22 -8.94 23.42
CA ASP A 147 -32.16 -9.92 23.15
C ASP A 147 -30.76 -9.37 23.43
N PHE A 148 -30.62 -8.04 23.56
CA PHE A 148 -29.33 -7.39 23.72
C PHE A 148 -29.39 -6.26 24.77
N PRO A 149 -29.05 -6.55 26.04
CA PRO A 149 -29.08 -5.57 27.12
C PRO A 149 -28.24 -4.32 26.78
N PRO A 150 -28.60 -3.13 27.30
CA PRO A 150 -27.96 -1.87 26.92
C PRO A 150 -26.42 -1.86 27.06
N GLU A 151 -25.89 -2.50 28.11
CA GLU A 151 -24.46 -2.59 28.38
C GLU A 151 -23.73 -3.47 27.35
N ALA A 152 -24.33 -4.61 26.99
CA ALA A 152 -23.84 -5.47 25.92
C ALA A 152 -23.88 -4.73 24.58
N LEU A 153 -24.97 -4.00 24.30
CA LEU A 153 -25.12 -3.19 23.09
C LEU A 153 -24.05 -2.11 23.00
N ALA A 154 -23.83 -1.35 24.07
CA ALA A 154 -22.80 -0.31 24.12
C ALA A 154 -21.40 -0.89 23.87
N SER A 155 -21.07 -2.02 24.49
CA SER A 155 -19.79 -2.70 24.27
C SER A 155 -19.63 -3.17 22.82
N TRP A 156 -20.65 -3.84 22.26
CA TRP A 156 -20.64 -4.30 20.88
C TRP A 156 -20.50 -3.15 19.88
N LEU A 157 -21.26 -2.08 20.06
CA LEU A 157 -21.21 -0.90 19.20
C LEU A 157 -19.83 -0.23 19.21
N THR A 158 -19.16 -0.24 20.36
CA THR A 158 -17.78 0.26 20.51
C THR A 158 -16.79 -0.59 19.73
N TRP A 159 -16.81 -1.91 19.92
CA TRP A 159 -15.96 -2.84 19.16
C TRP A 159 -16.20 -2.74 17.66
N ARG A 160 -17.46 -2.74 17.23
CA ARG A 160 -17.82 -2.65 15.82
C ARG A 160 -17.31 -1.38 15.17
N LYS A 161 -17.46 -0.23 15.82
CA LYS A 161 -16.95 1.04 15.29
C LYS A 161 -15.42 1.09 15.34
N PHE A 162 -14.79 0.57 16.39
CA PHE A 162 -13.33 0.51 16.47
C PHE A 162 -12.73 -0.35 15.34
N PHE A 163 -13.26 -1.54 15.09
CA PHE A 163 -12.80 -2.37 13.97
C PHE A 163 -13.07 -1.72 12.61
N TYR A 164 -14.21 -1.04 12.45
CA TYR A 164 -14.48 -0.25 11.25
C TYR A 164 -13.42 0.84 11.03
N ASP A 165 -13.01 1.54 12.09
CA ASP A 165 -11.99 2.60 11.98
C ASP A 165 -10.62 2.04 11.62
N LEU A 166 -10.24 0.90 12.20
CA LEU A 166 -9.00 0.20 11.84
C LEU A 166 -9.02 -0.26 10.38
N ASP A 167 -10.11 -0.87 9.92
CA ASP A 167 -10.28 -1.30 8.53
C ASP A 167 -10.21 -0.12 7.57
N ASN A 168 -10.96 0.95 7.86
CA ASN A 168 -10.98 2.16 7.04
C ASN A 168 -9.57 2.79 6.91
N ARG A 169 -8.81 2.86 8.01
CA ARG A 169 -7.42 3.35 7.99
C ARG A 169 -6.51 2.39 7.22
N SER A 170 -6.67 1.08 7.38
CA SER A 170 -5.89 0.10 6.62
C SER A 170 -6.16 0.18 5.12
N ALA A 171 -7.43 0.36 4.74
CA ALA A 171 -7.84 0.53 3.34
C ALA A 171 -7.26 1.82 2.76
N GLN A 172 -7.31 2.92 3.52
CA GLN A 172 -6.71 4.19 3.11
C GLN A 172 -5.19 4.07 2.88
N GLU A 173 -4.44 3.49 3.81
CA GLU A 173 -2.99 3.28 3.64
C GLU A 173 -2.67 2.33 2.48
N THR A 174 -3.55 1.36 2.21
CA THR A 174 -3.41 0.46 1.05
C THR A 174 -3.59 1.23 -0.26
N GLY A 175 -4.60 2.10 -0.35
CA GLY A 175 -4.80 2.97 -1.52
C GLY A 175 -3.59 3.86 -1.80
N TYR A 176 -3.04 4.52 -0.77
CA TYR A 176 -1.84 5.36 -0.90
C TYR A 176 -0.55 4.60 -1.20
N LEU A 177 -0.55 3.27 -1.06
CA LEU A 177 0.60 2.43 -1.34
C LEU A 177 0.51 1.80 -2.72
N PHE A 178 -0.65 1.22 -3.04
CA PHE A 178 -0.82 0.30 -4.14
C PHE A 178 -0.57 0.93 -5.51
N GLU A 179 -1.21 2.06 -5.81
CA GLU A 179 -1.08 2.70 -7.12
C GLU A 179 0.35 3.24 -7.34
N PRO A 180 0.98 3.96 -6.38
CA PRO A 180 2.34 4.47 -6.58
C PRO A 180 3.39 3.38 -6.78
N ILE A 181 3.33 2.26 -6.04
CA ILE A 181 4.33 1.19 -6.21
C ILE A 181 4.17 0.49 -7.55
N LEU A 182 2.95 0.27 -8.03
CA LEU A 182 2.73 -0.34 -9.34
C LEU A 182 3.16 0.61 -10.45
N ALA A 183 2.79 1.89 -10.36
CA ALA A 183 3.20 2.91 -11.31
C ALA A 183 4.73 2.95 -11.46
N ALA A 184 5.44 3.03 -10.33
CA ALA A 184 6.90 3.05 -10.32
C ALA A 184 7.51 1.73 -10.84
N ALA A 185 6.93 0.58 -10.50
CA ALA A 185 7.42 -0.72 -10.92
C ALA A 185 7.36 -0.91 -12.44
N ILE A 186 6.32 -0.39 -13.11
CA ILE A 186 6.22 -0.44 -14.57
C ILE A 186 6.93 0.73 -15.26
N GLY A 187 7.71 1.54 -14.54
CA GLY A 187 8.46 2.67 -15.09
C GLY A 187 7.61 3.89 -15.45
N GLY A 188 6.42 4.01 -14.88
CA GLY A 188 5.57 5.20 -15.00
C GLY A 188 5.53 6.02 -13.71
N GLU A 189 4.70 7.07 -13.71
CA GLU A 189 4.50 7.97 -12.58
C GLU A 189 3.05 8.41 -12.46
N ALA A 190 2.55 8.61 -11.25
CA ALA A 190 1.23 9.18 -11.04
C ALA A 190 1.20 10.65 -11.52
N LYS A 191 0.10 11.06 -12.15
CA LYS A 191 -0.10 12.43 -12.63
C LYS A 191 -1.32 13.06 -12.00
N SER A 192 -1.13 14.25 -11.46
CA SER A 192 -2.22 15.02 -10.86
C SER A 192 -3.08 15.71 -11.93
N ALA A 193 -4.34 16.01 -11.60
CA ALA A 193 -5.21 16.81 -12.45
C ALA A 193 -4.66 18.22 -12.79
N ARG A 194 -3.71 18.73 -11.99
CA ARG A 194 -3.07 20.03 -12.23
C ARG A 194 -2.09 19.99 -13.40
N GLU A 195 -1.44 18.85 -13.64
CA GLU A 195 -0.48 18.66 -14.72
C GLU A 195 -1.16 18.59 -16.10
N ARG A 196 -2.46 18.27 -16.14
CA ARG A 196 -3.30 18.30 -17.36
C ARG A 196 -2.74 17.43 -18.51
N VAL A 197 -2.05 16.34 -18.18
CA VAL A 197 -1.61 15.33 -19.17
C VAL A 197 -2.80 14.67 -19.86
N VAL A 198 -3.91 14.51 -19.12
CA VAL A 198 -5.23 14.15 -19.63
C VAL A 198 -6.19 15.27 -19.25
N ARG A 199 -7.06 15.67 -20.17
CA ARG A 199 -8.09 16.69 -19.98
C ARG A 199 -9.46 16.05 -20.09
N ARG A 200 -10.40 16.57 -19.30
CA ARG A 200 -11.78 16.11 -19.37
C ARG A 200 -12.41 16.58 -20.69
N THR A 201 -13.11 15.69 -21.39
CA THR A 201 -13.74 16.03 -22.68
C THR A 201 -14.93 16.99 -22.50
N ASP A 202 -15.65 16.91 -21.38
CA ASP A 202 -16.78 17.78 -21.06
C ASP A 202 -16.36 19.19 -20.61
N ASP A 203 -15.18 19.31 -20.01
CA ASP A 203 -14.57 20.58 -19.60
C ASP A 203 -13.04 20.55 -19.83
N PRO A 204 -12.56 20.93 -21.04
CA PRO A 204 -11.14 20.90 -21.39
C PRO A 204 -10.25 21.83 -20.54
N THR A 205 -10.86 22.69 -19.72
CA THR A 205 -10.15 23.54 -18.76
C THR A 205 -9.77 22.79 -17.47
N LYS A 206 -10.22 21.55 -17.30
CA LYS A 206 -9.91 20.70 -16.15
C LYS A 206 -9.10 19.47 -16.57
N GLY A 207 -8.03 19.20 -15.84
CA GLY A 207 -7.27 17.96 -16.00
C GLY A 207 -7.91 16.78 -15.28
N ARG A 208 -7.47 15.58 -15.64
CA ARG A 208 -7.74 14.33 -14.94
C ARG A 208 -6.50 13.89 -14.18
N GLN A 209 -6.71 13.30 -13.00
CA GLN A 209 -5.70 12.48 -12.35
C GLN A 209 -5.54 11.19 -13.15
N VAL A 210 -4.31 10.70 -13.26
CA VAL A 210 -3.95 9.45 -13.92
C VAL A 210 -3.09 8.66 -12.95
N ASP A 211 -3.49 7.43 -12.63
CA ASP A 211 -2.82 6.61 -11.63
C ASP A 211 -1.39 6.27 -12.04
N CYS A 212 -1.19 5.97 -13.33
CA CYS A 212 0.14 5.83 -13.91
C CYS A 212 0.19 6.37 -15.35
N TRP A 213 1.12 7.30 -15.57
CA TRP A 213 1.50 7.81 -16.87
C TRP A 213 2.84 7.22 -17.28
N LYS A 214 2.89 6.57 -18.44
CA LYS A 214 4.10 5.97 -19.00
C LYS A 214 4.23 6.38 -20.46
N VAL A 215 5.39 6.90 -20.85
CA VAL A 215 5.68 7.22 -22.26
C VAL A 215 6.57 6.12 -22.81
N LEU A 216 6.10 5.45 -23.87
CA LEU A 216 6.85 4.40 -24.54
C LEU A 216 8.05 4.98 -25.32
N PRO A 217 9.06 4.15 -25.68
CA PRO A 217 10.22 4.60 -26.44
C PRO A 217 9.90 5.27 -27.79
N ASP A 218 8.75 4.95 -28.38
CA ASP A 218 8.25 5.56 -29.62
C ASP A 218 7.53 6.90 -29.40
N GLY A 219 7.45 7.38 -28.15
CA GLY A 219 6.78 8.61 -27.76
C GLY A 219 5.28 8.45 -27.44
N THR A 220 4.71 7.25 -27.60
CA THR A 220 3.29 7.01 -27.31
C THR A 220 3.02 7.10 -25.80
N PRO A 221 2.12 7.98 -25.34
CA PRO A 221 1.73 8.03 -23.95
C PRO A 221 0.65 6.98 -23.62
N LEU A 222 0.88 6.24 -22.54
CA LEU A 222 -0.06 5.33 -21.92
C LEU A 222 -0.60 5.97 -20.65
N ALA A 223 -1.93 5.96 -20.50
CA ALA A 223 -2.62 6.42 -19.31
C ALA A 223 -3.31 5.23 -18.64
N TYR A 224 -2.76 4.81 -17.51
CA TYR A 224 -3.25 3.68 -16.74
C TYR A 224 -4.27 4.12 -15.69
N GLU A 225 -5.34 3.34 -15.57
CA GLU A 225 -6.22 3.31 -14.40
C GLU A 225 -5.99 1.96 -13.71
N LEU A 226 -5.55 2.00 -12.46
CA LEU A 226 -5.18 0.84 -11.67
C LEU A 226 -6.26 0.56 -10.62
N LYS A 227 -6.88 -0.61 -10.65
CA LYS A 227 -7.91 -1.00 -9.66
C LYS A 227 -7.58 -2.34 -9.02
N LEU A 228 -7.60 -2.36 -7.69
CA LEU A 228 -7.61 -3.62 -6.94
C LEU A 228 -8.87 -4.43 -7.26
N ARG A 229 -10.04 -3.77 -7.27
CA ARG A 229 -11.32 -4.40 -7.59
C ARG A 229 -12.36 -3.39 -8.08
N VAL A 230 -13.34 -3.88 -8.85
CA VAL A 230 -14.53 -3.11 -9.23
C VAL A 230 -15.71 -3.59 -8.38
N THR A 231 -16.12 -2.80 -7.39
CA THR A 231 -17.26 -3.14 -6.51
C THR A 231 -18.51 -2.37 -6.89
N ILE A 232 -19.66 -3.01 -6.62
CA ILE A 232 -20.97 -2.40 -6.81
C ILE A 232 -21.22 -1.28 -5.78
N ALA A 233 -20.69 -1.44 -4.56
CA ALA A 233 -21.16 -0.74 -3.36
C ALA A 233 -20.67 0.71 -3.19
N ALA A 234 -19.54 1.12 -3.76
CA ALA A 234 -18.95 2.45 -3.50
C ALA A 234 -19.01 3.45 -4.67
N SER A 235 -19.44 3.00 -5.86
CA SER A 235 -19.72 3.90 -6.98
C SER A 235 -21.24 4.05 -7.14
N GLY A 236 -21.80 5.08 -6.48
CA GLY A 236 -23.11 5.59 -6.88
C GLY A 236 -23.11 5.90 -8.38
N GLN A 237 -24.27 5.87 -9.04
CA GLN A 237 -24.37 6.03 -10.51
C GLN A 237 -23.51 7.18 -11.08
N GLY A 238 -23.36 8.30 -10.36
CA GLY A 238 -22.52 9.42 -10.78
C GLY A 238 -21.02 9.10 -10.88
N ARG A 239 -20.46 8.30 -9.97
CA ARG A 239 -19.04 7.91 -10.01
C ARG A 239 -18.74 6.96 -11.15
N PHE A 240 -19.68 6.08 -11.50
CA PHE A 240 -19.50 5.17 -12.63
C PHE A 240 -19.44 5.92 -13.97
N GLY A 241 -20.18 7.03 -14.09
CA GLY A 241 -20.08 7.92 -15.24
C GLY A 241 -18.68 8.55 -15.40
N GLU A 242 -18.01 8.92 -14.29
CA GLU A 242 -16.62 9.38 -14.33
C GLU A 242 -15.64 8.28 -14.76
N GLU A 243 -15.79 7.06 -14.24
CA GLU A 243 -14.90 5.95 -14.61
C GLU A 243 -15.01 5.61 -16.10
N LEU A 244 -16.23 5.65 -16.66
CA LEU A 244 -16.44 5.46 -18.09
C LEU A 244 -15.90 6.63 -18.94
N SER A 245 -15.90 7.87 -18.41
CA SER A 245 -15.40 9.02 -19.17
C SER A 245 -13.89 9.00 -19.34
N PHE A 246 -13.16 8.39 -18.39
CA PHE A 246 -11.71 8.40 -18.36
C PHE A 246 -11.07 7.87 -19.66
N ALA A 247 -11.61 6.78 -20.22
CA ALA A 247 -11.11 6.22 -21.47
C ALA A 247 -11.20 7.24 -22.62
N ARG A 248 -12.34 7.93 -22.74
CA ARG A 248 -12.54 8.99 -23.75
C ARG A 248 -11.68 10.21 -23.47
N ASP A 249 -11.56 10.62 -22.21
CA ASP A 249 -10.70 11.72 -21.78
C ASP A 249 -9.24 11.46 -22.23
N CYS A 250 -8.72 10.26 -21.99
CA CYS A 250 -7.38 9.84 -22.41
C CYS A 250 -7.20 9.88 -23.92
N SER A 251 -8.10 9.23 -24.66
CA SER A 251 -8.05 9.15 -26.12
C SER A 251 -8.10 10.56 -26.75
N SER A 252 -8.98 11.43 -26.26
CA SER A 252 -9.09 12.83 -26.70
C SER A 252 -7.84 13.66 -26.37
N SER A 253 -7.08 13.24 -25.37
CA SER A 253 -5.80 13.85 -24.97
C SER A 253 -4.59 13.22 -25.69
N GLY A 254 -4.80 12.29 -26.62
CA GLY A 254 -3.74 11.62 -27.37
C GLY A 254 -3.03 10.50 -26.61
N ALA A 255 -3.56 10.05 -25.48
CA ALA A 255 -3.04 8.93 -24.70
C ALA A 255 -3.83 7.65 -24.94
N LYS A 256 -3.14 6.51 -24.98
CA LYS A 256 -3.79 5.19 -25.02
C LYS A 256 -4.24 4.82 -23.60
N PRO A 257 -5.56 4.67 -23.34
CA PRO A 257 -6.02 4.29 -22.01
C PRO A 257 -5.79 2.80 -21.77
N ILE A 258 -5.27 2.45 -20.60
CA ILE A 258 -5.03 1.08 -20.15
C ILE A 258 -5.77 0.86 -18.82
N LEU A 259 -6.72 -0.06 -18.79
CA LEU A 259 -7.40 -0.47 -17.57
C LEU A 259 -6.72 -1.73 -17.02
N VAL A 260 -6.35 -1.70 -15.75
CA VAL A 260 -5.80 -2.86 -15.03
C VAL A 260 -6.70 -3.12 -13.83
N VAL A 261 -7.35 -4.29 -13.79
CA VAL A 261 -8.20 -4.72 -12.65
C VAL A 261 -7.70 -6.04 -12.10
N LEU A 262 -7.22 -6.05 -10.86
CA LEU A 262 -6.59 -7.26 -10.28
C LEU A 262 -7.59 -8.32 -9.83
N ASP A 263 -8.73 -7.91 -9.27
CA ASP A 263 -9.82 -8.81 -8.88
C ASP A 263 -10.63 -9.21 -10.14
N PRO A 264 -10.71 -10.52 -10.46
CA PRO A 264 -11.41 -11.01 -11.65
C PRO A 264 -12.93 -11.14 -11.48
N THR A 265 -13.51 -10.76 -10.34
CA THR A 265 -14.93 -10.95 -10.05
C THR A 265 -15.80 -10.21 -11.08
N GLU A 266 -16.42 -10.97 -11.98
CA GLU A 266 -17.26 -10.43 -13.02
C GLU A 266 -18.47 -9.67 -12.45
N ASN A 267 -18.75 -8.53 -13.06
CA ASN A 267 -19.97 -7.76 -12.84
C ASN A 267 -20.20 -6.83 -14.03
N ASP A 268 -21.44 -6.38 -14.21
CA ASP A 268 -21.84 -5.56 -15.36
C ASP A 268 -21.02 -4.26 -15.47
N LYS A 269 -20.59 -3.69 -14.33
CA LYS A 269 -19.75 -2.48 -14.32
C LYS A 269 -18.36 -2.75 -14.90
N LEU A 270 -17.73 -3.86 -14.50
CA LEU A 270 -16.43 -4.27 -15.04
C LEU A 270 -16.51 -4.55 -16.54
N THR A 271 -17.56 -5.23 -17.00
CA THR A 271 -17.81 -5.47 -18.43
C THR A 271 -17.96 -4.17 -19.20
N GLY A 272 -18.74 -3.22 -18.67
CA GLY A 272 -18.90 -1.89 -19.28
C GLY A 272 -17.60 -1.10 -19.34
N LEU A 273 -16.78 -1.13 -18.28
CA LEU A 273 -15.47 -0.46 -18.27
C LEU A 273 -14.51 -1.05 -19.29
N GLN A 274 -14.41 -2.37 -19.36
CA GLN A 274 -13.56 -3.03 -20.36
C GLN A 274 -13.96 -2.64 -21.79
N ALA A 275 -15.27 -2.61 -22.08
CA ALA A 275 -15.79 -2.20 -23.38
C ALA A 275 -15.42 -0.74 -23.70
N ALA A 276 -15.62 0.18 -22.75
CA ALA A 276 -15.31 1.59 -22.94
C ALA A 276 -13.82 1.85 -23.26
N TYR A 277 -12.89 1.14 -22.61
CA TYR A 277 -11.45 1.26 -22.90
C TYR A 277 -11.11 0.72 -24.29
N ARG A 278 -11.67 -0.43 -24.66
CA ARG A 278 -11.41 -1.07 -25.97
C ARG A 278 -12.01 -0.26 -27.13
N GLU A 279 -13.19 0.35 -26.94
CA GLU A 279 -13.88 1.17 -27.95
C GLU A 279 -13.04 2.35 -28.45
N VAL A 280 -12.25 2.96 -27.57
CA VAL A 280 -11.39 4.12 -27.90
C VAL A 280 -9.96 3.73 -28.30
N GLY A 281 -9.73 2.45 -28.61
CA GLY A 281 -8.41 1.91 -29.00
C GLY A 281 -7.45 1.61 -27.84
N GLY A 282 -7.96 1.64 -26.60
CA GLY A 282 -7.22 1.25 -25.40
C GLY A 282 -7.15 -0.25 -25.18
N ALA A 283 -6.71 -0.65 -23.98
CA ALA A 283 -6.67 -2.03 -23.54
C ALA A 283 -7.28 -2.18 -22.14
N ALA A 284 -7.75 -3.38 -21.82
CA ALA A 284 -8.25 -3.71 -20.50
C ALA A 284 -7.80 -5.13 -20.11
N TYR A 285 -7.07 -5.22 -19.01
CA TYR A 285 -6.52 -6.45 -18.45
C TYR A 285 -7.16 -6.72 -17.09
N VAL A 286 -7.55 -7.98 -16.86
CA VAL A 286 -8.31 -8.39 -15.67
C VAL A 286 -7.71 -9.66 -15.09
N GLY A 287 -7.62 -9.76 -13.76
CA GLY A 287 -7.18 -10.97 -13.06
C GLY A 287 -5.75 -11.35 -13.43
N ASP A 288 -5.53 -12.61 -13.80
CA ASP A 288 -4.20 -13.09 -14.21
C ASP A 288 -3.63 -12.34 -15.42
N ALA A 289 -4.47 -11.87 -16.34
CA ALA A 289 -3.99 -11.04 -17.46
C ALA A 289 -3.54 -9.65 -16.98
N ALA A 290 -4.13 -9.12 -15.90
CA ALA A 290 -3.68 -7.87 -15.29
C ALA A 290 -2.30 -8.03 -14.64
N TRP A 291 -2.10 -9.13 -13.91
CA TRP A 291 -0.80 -9.47 -13.32
C TRP A 291 0.28 -9.67 -14.37
N ALA A 292 0.02 -10.48 -15.40
CA ALA A 292 0.96 -10.72 -16.48
C ALA A 292 1.35 -9.42 -17.20
N HIS A 293 0.37 -8.54 -17.48
CA HIS A 293 0.65 -7.24 -18.09
C HIS A 293 1.57 -6.37 -17.22
N LEU A 294 1.33 -6.32 -15.91
CA LEU A 294 2.17 -5.55 -14.99
C LEU A 294 3.59 -6.12 -14.89
N GLU A 295 3.73 -7.45 -14.81
CA GLU A 295 5.04 -8.13 -14.75
C GLU A 295 5.85 -7.93 -16.04
N ASP A 296 5.21 -8.06 -17.21
CA ASP A 296 5.85 -7.82 -18.50
C ASP A 296 6.35 -6.37 -18.64
N GLU A 297 5.52 -5.39 -18.22
CA GLU A 297 5.87 -3.97 -18.30
C GLU A 297 6.94 -3.53 -17.28
N ALA A 298 7.09 -4.27 -16.18
CA ALA A 298 8.04 -3.98 -15.11
C ALA A 298 9.47 -4.49 -15.41
N GLY A 299 9.60 -5.50 -16.27
CA GLY A 299 10.87 -6.20 -16.48
C GLY A 299 11.24 -7.09 -15.28
N ALA A 300 12.26 -7.94 -15.46
CA ALA A 300 12.50 -9.07 -14.56
C ALA A 300 12.66 -8.70 -13.07
N THR A 301 13.45 -7.67 -12.76
CA THR A 301 13.73 -7.25 -11.38
C THR A 301 12.46 -6.70 -10.71
N MET A 302 11.75 -5.77 -11.35
CA MET A 302 10.53 -5.20 -10.76
C MET A 302 9.31 -6.13 -10.87
N ALA A 303 9.27 -7.08 -11.82
CA ALA A 303 8.29 -8.15 -11.82
C ALA A 303 8.41 -9.02 -10.56
N SER A 304 9.65 -9.35 -10.16
CA SER A 304 9.90 -10.06 -8.90
C SER A 304 9.42 -9.28 -7.67
N PHE A 305 9.52 -7.95 -7.70
CA PHE A 305 8.96 -7.09 -6.65
C PHE A 305 7.44 -7.21 -6.59
N ILE A 306 6.76 -7.06 -7.74
CA ILE A 306 5.30 -7.13 -7.83
C ILE A 306 4.81 -8.49 -7.32
N GLU A 307 5.43 -9.58 -7.76
CA GLU A 307 5.09 -10.94 -7.33
C GLU A 307 5.24 -11.09 -5.81
N ARG A 308 6.43 -10.78 -5.28
CA ARG A 308 6.79 -11.01 -3.86
C ARG A 308 6.01 -10.10 -2.91
N TYR A 309 5.80 -8.84 -3.28
CA TYR A 309 5.29 -7.82 -2.36
C TYR A 309 3.84 -7.44 -2.57
N VAL A 310 3.24 -7.81 -3.69
CA VAL A 310 1.86 -7.44 -4.01
C VAL A 310 1.02 -8.68 -4.28
N ARG A 311 1.37 -9.47 -5.30
CA ARG A 311 0.54 -10.59 -5.75
C ARG A 311 0.46 -11.71 -4.74
N VAL A 312 1.60 -12.24 -4.28
CA VAL A 312 1.65 -13.37 -3.34
C VAL A 312 0.94 -13.07 -2.02
N PRO A 313 1.17 -11.92 -1.34
CA PRO A 313 0.44 -11.60 -0.11
C PRO A 313 -1.08 -11.52 -0.31
N VAL A 314 -1.54 -10.87 -1.39
CA VAL A 314 -2.97 -10.74 -1.70
C VAL A 314 -3.59 -12.11 -2.01
N ALA A 315 -2.92 -12.92 -2.83
CA ALA A 315 -3.36 -14.25 -3.19
C ALA A 315 -3.40 -15.18 -1.96
N SER A 316 -2.41 -15.09 -1.08
CA SER A 316 -2.34 -15.89 0.15
C SER A 316 -3.55 -15.65 1.05
N VAL A 317 -3.94 -14.38 1.26
CA VAL A 317 -5.14 -14.05 2.05
C VAL A 317 -6.41 -14.45 1.31
N SER A 318 -6.49 -14.22 0.01
CA SER A 318 -7.67 -14.55 -0.81
C SER A 318 -7.94 -16.05 -0.89
N SER A 319 -6.89 -16.88 -0.81
CA SER A 319 -7.01 -18.35 -0.83
C SER A 319 -7.79 -18.94 0.34
N PHE A 320 -8.05 -18.16 1.38
CA PHE A 320 -8.87 -18.57 2.52
C PHE A 320 -10.35 -18.73 2.15
N GLU A 321 -10.81 -18.00 1.13
CA GLU A 321 -12.13 -18.17 0.54
C GLU A 321 -12.09 -19.30 -0.49
N ARG A 322 -12.96 -20.32 -0.34
CA ARG A 322 -13.03 -21.43 -1.30
C ARG A 322 -14.29 -21.33 -2.15
N VAL A 323 -14.13 -21.52 -3.45
CA VAL A 323 -15.23 -21.68 -4.40
C VAL A 323 -15.85 -23.06 -4.21
N ILE A 324 -17.18 -23.10 -4.05
CA ILE A 324 -17.92 -24.35 -3.86
C ILE A 324 -18.28 -24.90 -5.24
N GLU A 325 -17.89 -26.14 -5.52
CA GLU A 325 -18.25 -26.88 -6.75
C GLU A 325 -17.88 -26.16 -8.07
N GLY A 326 -16.87 -25.27 -8.04
CA GLY A 326 -16.46 -24.48 -9.21
C GLY A 326 -17.40 -23.32 -9.56
N ASP A 327 -18.46 -23.08 -8.78
CA ASP A 327 -19.36 -21.96 -8.95
C ASP A 327 -18.86 -20.74 -8.17
N ALA A 328 -18.23 -19.77 -8.87
CA ALA A 328 -17.68 -18.56 -8.26
C ALA A 328 -18.70 -17.71 -7.49
N THR A 329 -20.01 -17.91 -7.73
CA THR A 329 -21.06 -17.22 -6.97
C THR A 329 -21.30 -17.86 -5.59
N LYS A 330 -20.85 -19.10 -5.39
CA LYS A 330 -20.97 -19.86 -4.15
C LYS A 330 -19.62 -20.02 -3.47
N ARG A 331 -19.52 -19.47 -2.27
CA ARG A 331 -18.26 -19.38 -1.55
C ARG A 331 -18.41 -19.91 -0.13
N SER A 332 -17.42 -20.66 0.32
CA SER A 332 -17.30 -21.09 1.71
C SER A 332 -16.13 -20.39 2.38
N LEU A 333 -16.40 -19.83 3.55
CA LEU A 333 -15.42 -19.23 4.44
C LEU A 333 -15.67 -19.77 5.85
N ILE A 334 -14.67 -20.38 6.46
CA ILE A 334 -14.75 -20.79 7.87
C ILE A 334 -13.92 -19.78 8.65
N LEU A 335 -14.58 -18.78 9.23
CA LEU A 335 -13.91 -17.80 10.07
C LEU A 335 -13.39 -18.46 11.34
N GLN A 336 -12.18 -18.08 11.76
CA GLN A 336 -11.66 -18.48 13.06
C GLN A 336 -12.41 -17.75 14.17
N ASP A 337 -12.48 -18.36 15.36
CA ASP A 337 -13.08 -17.74 16.53
C ASP A 337 -12.37 -16.42 16.85
N LEU A 338 -13.14 -15.33 16.83
CA LEU A 338 -12.67 -13.99 17.17
C LEU A 338 -12.88 -13.74 18.66
N GLN A 339 -11.80 -13.38 19.35
CA GLN A 339 -11.87 -12.81 20.70
C GLN A 339 -11.09 -11.50 20.72
N ALA A 340 -11.69 -10.46 21.30
CA ALA A 340 -11.03 -9.18 21.49
C ALA A 340 -11.17 -8.77 22.96
N ARG A 341 -10.05 -8.40 23.58
CA ARG A 341 -9.99 -7.94 24.96
C ARG A 341 -9.14 -6.69 25.03
N LEU A 342 -9.64 -5.70 25.77
CA LEU A 342 -8.87 -4.54 26.18
C LEU A 342 -8.78 -4.56 27.70
N ASP A 343 -7.57 -4.66 28.24
CA ASP A 343 -7.31 -4.63 29.69
C ASP A 343 -6.25 -3.56 29.98
N GLY A 344 -6.65 -2.48 30.65
CA GLY A 344 -5.84 -1.28 30.75
C GLY A 344 -5.43 -0.76 29.36
N ASN A 345 -4.13 -0.82 29.07
CA ASN A 345 -3.55 -0.40 27.79
C ASN A 345 -3.23 -1.59 26.87
N GLU A 346 -3.60 -2.82 27.20
CA GLU A 346 -3.29 -3.98 26.37
C GLU A 346 -4.51 -4.40 25.55
N LEU A 347 -4.43 -4.24 24.23
CA LEU A 347 -5.39 -4.84 23.30
C LEU A 347 -4.87 -6.21 22.84
N THR A 348 -5.65 -7.24 23.15
CA THR A 348 -5.45 -8.59 22.63
C THR A 348 -6.53 -8.88 21.59
N ILE A 349 -6.12 -9.23 20.37
CA ILE A 349 -6.99 -9.81 19.33
C ILE A 349 -6.54 -11.25 19.11
N SER A 350 -7.44 -12.20 19.34
CA SER A 350 -7.21 -13.63 19.10
C SER A 350 -8.11 -14.11 17.97
N LEU A 351 -7.52 -14.88 17.06
CA LEU A 351 -8.17 -15.56 15.94
C LEU A 351 -7.73 -17.01 15.98
N GLY A 352 -8.59 -17.89 16.49
CA GLY A 352 -8.26 -19.30 16.72
C GLY A 352 -7.00 -19.45 17.58
N GLY A 353 -5.96 -20.07 17.03
CA GLY A 353 -4.67 -20.25 17.72
C GLY A 353 -3.71 -19.07 17.61
N HIS A 354 -4.09 -18.00 16.92
CA HIS A 354 -3.23 -16.84 16.66
C HIS A 354 -3.62 -15.68 17.56
N GLN A 355 -2.61 -15.01 18.12
CA GLN A 355 -2.82 -13.86 18.99
C GLN A 355 -1.99 -12.68 18.48
N ARG A 356 -2.62 -11.51 18.46
CA ARG A 356 -1.96 -10.23 18.25
C ARG A 356 -2.12 -9.38 19.51
N LEU A 357 -0.97 -9.03 20.09
CA LEU A 357 -0.86 -8.12 21.23
C LEU A 357 -0.52 -6.72 20.71
N VAL A 358 -1.23 -5.72 21.22
CA VAL A 358 -0.99 -4.31 20.90
C VAL A 358 -0.99 -3.53 22.20
N GLU A 359 0.16 -2.97 22.55
CA GLU A 359 0.24 -1.95 23.59
C GLU A 359 -0.37 -0.66 23.06
N ARG A 360 -1.38 -0.16 23.76
CA ARG A 360 -2.17 1.00 23.35
C ARG A 360 -1.74 2.26 24.06
N HIS A 361 -1.62 3.31 23.26
CA HIS A 361 -1.33 4.66 23.68
C HIS A 361 -2.26 5.58 22.89
N GLU A 362 -3.53 5.65 23.32
CA GLU A 362 -4.54 6.36 22.55
C GLU A 362 -4.14 7.83 22.30
N ASP A 363 -4.31 8.27 21.07
CA ASP A 363 -4.07 9.65 20.67
C ASP A 363 -5.37 10.23 20.12
N GLN A 364 -6.00 11.09 20.91
CA GLN A 364 -7.28 11.71 20.56
C GLN A 364 -7.17 12.60 19.31
N SER A 365 -5.96 13.03 18.90
CA SER A 365 -5.78 13.79 17.66
C SER A 365 -6.09 12.96 16.41
N LEU A 366 -6.04 11.62 16.49
CA LEU A 366 -6.37 10.72 15.37
C LEU A 366 -7.88 10.46 15.22
N ALA A 367 -8.71 10.93 16.18
CA ALA A 367 -10.18 10.85 16.08
C ALA A 367 -10.75 11.85 15.08
N ALA A 368 -10.04 12.95 14.82
CA ALA A 368 -10.41 13.92 13.81
C ALA A 368 -9.94 13.41 12.45
N ASP A 369 -10.87 13.18 11.53
CA ASP A 369 -10.58 13.08 10.11
C ASP A 369 -10.12 14.47 9.64
N GLY A 370 -8.87 14.81 9.94
CA GLY A 370 -8.21 15.93 9.29
C GLY A 370 -7.93 15.53 7.85
N ASP A 371 -8.52 16.26 6.91
CA ASP A 371 -8.17 16.22 5.49
C ASP A 371 -6.66 16.44 5.36
N ASP A 372 -5.89 15.36 5.18
CA ASP A 372 -4.46 15.39 4.88
C ASP A 372 -4.20 15.68 3.38
N ASP A 373 -5.13 16.37 2.72
CA ASP A 373 -4.96 16.89 1.35
C ASP A 373 -4.25 18.25 1.39
N SER A 374 -3.00 18.24 1.85
CA SER A 374 -2.09 19.37 1.62
C SER A 374 -0.64 18.92 1.51
N GLU A 375 -0.28 18.33 0.36
CA GLU A 375 1.02 18.59 -0.30
C GLU A 375 0.78 18.91 -1.80
#